data_AF-A0A6G1S899-F1
#
_entry.id   AF-A0A6G1S899-F1
#
_cell.length_a   1.000
_cell.length_b   1.000
_cell.length_c   1.000
_cell.angle_alpha   90.00
_cell.angle_beta   90.00
_cell.angle_gamma   90.00
#
_symmetry.space_group_name_H-M   'P 1'
#
loop_
_entity.id
_entity.type
_entity.pdbx_description
1 polymer ?
#
loop_
_entity_poly.entity_id
_entity_poly.type
_entity_poly.pdbx_seq_one_letter_code
_entity_poly.pdbx_strand_id
1 'polypeptide(L)'
;FGDPIDCISRDDIPPQLLDTYCWIHGTFSVVDSWNKSVGVDIPYPGVDKYSPGEHRHYHKYYQWVCFVLFFQAVCFYAPRYIWKIFEGRRLRTIMLGLDCPILIDAHKRREVLIKYFQNNLGGHQLYYGAYVICEALAFLNVIIQMYLIDSFLGGEFMTYGSRVLAFTDWDDSVRYDPMIRVFPRLAKCTFHRYGSSGD
;
A
#
# COMPACT_ATOMS: atom_id res chain seq x y z
N PHE A 1 15.50 9.16 14.55
CA PHE A 1 15.31 8.61 13.19
C PHE A 1 15.69 7.15 13.26
N GLY A 2 14.83 6.25 12.79
CA GLY A 2 14.94 4.81 13.04
C GLY A 2 16.10 4.14 12.30
N ASP A 3 16.40 2.91 12.70
CA ASP A 3 17.41 2.05 12.09
C ASP A 3 16.74 1.09 11.08
N PRO A 4 16.91 1.28 9.75
CA PRO A 4 16.16 0.53 8.75
C PRO A 4 16.74 -0.85 8.43
N ILE A 5 18.04 -1.07 8.70
CA ILE A 5 18.73 -2.34 8.41
C ILE A 5 19.97 -2.48 9.29
N ASP A 6 20.13 -3.66 9.89
CA ASP A 6 21.32 -4.06 10.63
C ASP A 6 22.09 -5.12 9.84
N CYS A 7 23.34 -4.83 9.48
CA CYS A 7 24.21 -5.77 8.78
C CYS A 7 25.19 -6.46 9.73
N ILE A 8 25.33 -7.78 9.56
CA ILE A 8 26.35 -8.56 10.28
C ILE A 8 27.69 -8.38 9.57
N SER A 9 28.59 -7.60 10.14
CA SER A 9 29.99 -7.49 9.69
C SER A 9 30.87 -8.53 10.38
N ARG A 10 31.78 -9.17 9.63
CA ARG A 10 32.87 -10.02 10.17
C ARG A 10 34.25 -9.39 10.00
N ASP A 11 34.33 -8.25 9.33
CA ASP A 11 35.58 -7.63 8.87
C ASP A 11 35.78 -6.25 9.53
N ASP A 12 36.96 -5.64 9.32
CA ASP A 12 37.34 -4.28 9.79
C ASP A 12 36.51 -3.13 9.16
N ILE A 13 35.37 -3.44 8.55
CA ILE A 13 34.51 -2.46 7.88
C ILE A 13 33.57 -1.85 8.93
N PRO A 14 33.49 -0.51 9.03
CA PRO A 14 32.55 0.15 9.93
C PRO A 14 31.11 -0.29 9.64
N PRO A 15 30.34 -0.73 10.64
CA PRO A 15 28.98 -1.28 10.44
C PRO A 15 28.06 -0.25 9.77
N GLN A 16 28.11 1.01 10.19
CA GLN A 16 27.30 2.09 9.62
C GLN A 16 27.52 2.29 8.11
N LEU A 17 28.74 2.07 7.61
CA LEU A 17 29.03 2.15 6.18
C LEU A 17 28.35 1.00 5.44
N LEU A 18 28.41 -0.20 6.01
CA LEU A 18 27.80 -1.40 5.44
C LEU A 18 26.27 -1.26 5.42
N ASP A 19 25.67 -0.81 6.52
CA ASP A 19 24.23 -0.58 6.65
C ASP A 19 23.75 0.42 5.61
N THR A 20 24.45 1.55 5.49
CA THR A 20 24.12 2.60 4.50
C THR A 20 24.27 2.08 3.07
N TYR A 21 25.36 1.36 2.77
CA TYR A 21 25.60 0.81 1.44
C TYR A 21 24.52 -0.20 1.06
N CYS A 22 24.22 -1.15 1.94
CA CYS A 22 23.24 -2.19 1.69
C CYS A 22 21.81 -1.64 1.63
N TRP A 23 21.50 -0.61 2.41
CA TRP A 23 20.25 0.12 2.29
C TRP A 23 20.11 0.79 0.92
N ILE A 24 21.14 1.48 0.42
CA ILE A 24 21.09 2.23 -0.85
C ILE A 24 21.12 1.31 -2.06
N HIS A 25 22.06 0.36 -2.11
CA HIS A 25 22.24 -0.56 -3.25
C HIS A 25 21.15 -1.65 -3.31
N GLY A 26 20.47 -1.88 -2.19
CA GLY A 26 19.37 -2.83 -2.05
C GLY A 26 19.84 -4.24 -1.69
N THR A 27 18.95 -4.96 -1.02
CA THR A 27 19.14 -6.35 -0.62
C THR A 27 18.42 -7.30 -1.58
N PHE A 28 18.75 -8.59 -1.53
CA PHE A 28 18.13 -9.61 -2.36
C PHE A 28 17.96 -10.95 -1.62
N SER A 29 17.04 -11.77 -2.10
CA SER A 29 16.86 -13.16 -1.71
C SER A 29 17.13 -14.09 -2.90
N VAL A 30 17.59 -15.31 -2.63
CA VAL A 30 17.81 -16.36 -3.63
C VAL A 30 16.54 -17.18 -3.78
N VAL A 31 15.95 -17.21 -4.97
CA VAL A 31 14.62 -17.84 -5.18
C VAL A 31 14.67 -19.36 -4.98
N ASP A 32 15.75 -20.01 -5.39
CA ASP A 32 15.87 -21.46 -5.30
C ASP A 32 16.03 -21.97 -3.85
N SER A 33 16.36 -21.07 -2.92
CA SER A 33 16.49 -21.41 -1.50
C SER A 33 15.14 -21.58 -0.79
N TRP A 34 14.04 -21.10 -1.35
CA TRP A 34 12.72 -21.22 -0.70
C TRP A 34 12.22 -22.66 -0.61
N ASN A 35 12.71 -23.55 -1.48
CA ASN A 35 12.34 -24.96 -1.49
C ASN A 35 13.31 -25.86 -0.70
N LYS A 36 14.34 -25.28 -0.08
CA LYS A 36 15.35 -26.01 0.69
C LYS A 36 14.96 -26.12 2.16
N SER A 37 15.49 -27.14 2.84
CA SER A 37 15.17 -27.40 4.24
C SER A 37 16.01 -26.53 5.18
N VAL A 38 15.33 -25.81 6.08
CA VAL A 38 15.98 -24.91 7.05
C VAL A 38 16.67 -25.74 8.13
N GLY A 39 17.91 -25.39 8.46
CA GLY A 39 18.73 -26.05 9.49
C GLY A 39 19.53 -27.25 9.00
N VAL A 40 19.29 -27.72 7.78
CA VAL A 40 20.09 -28.77 7.12
C VAL A 40 20.81 -28.18 5.90
N ASP A 41 20.04 -27.68 4.93
CA ASP A 41 20.59 -27.17 3.66
C ASP A 41 20.88 -25.67 3.71
N ILE A 42 20.00 -24.91 4.40
CA ILE A 42 20.06 -23.44 4.44
C ILE A 42 19.85 -22.90 5.87
N PRO A 43 20.48 -21.75 6.21
CA PRO A 43 20.31 -21.12 7.51
C PRO A 43 18.96 -20.40 7.66
N TYR A 44 18.40 -19.84 6.57
CA TYR A 44 17.12 -19.13 6.58
C TYR A 44 16.50 -19.11 5.16
N PRO A 45 15.16 -19.18 5.02
CA PRO A 45 14.50 -19.09 3.71
C PRO A 45 14.88 -17.81 2.95
N GLY A 46 15.29 -17.92 1.68
CA GLY A 46 15.75 -16.78 0.90
C GLY A 46 17.24 -16.45 1.05
N VAL A 47 17.94 -17.08 2.02
CA VAL A 47 19.37 -16.85 2.32
C VAL A 47 20.17 -18.12 2.08
N ASP A 48 20.84 -18.18 0.92
CA ASP A 48 21.72 -19.29 0.56
C ASP A 48 23.00 -18.80 -0.13
N LYS A 49 24.02 -19.66 -0.24
CA LYS A 49 25.23 -19.42 -1.05
C LYS A 49 24.81 -19.21 -2.50
N TYR A 50 25.32 -18.14 -3.10
CA TYR A 50 24.98 -17.84 -4.49
C TYR A 50 25.76 -18.76 -5.43
N SER A 51 25.04 -19.49 -6.28
CA SER A 51 25.62 -20.25 -7.38
C SER A 51 25.37 -19.53 -8.73
N PRO A 52 26.36 -19.48 -9.65
CA PRO A 52 26.15 -18.87 -10.97
C PRO A 52 25.06 -19.64 -11.74
N GLY A 53 23.89 -19.02 -11.89
CA GLY A 53 22.69 -19.63 -12.46
C GLY A 53 21.42 -19.40 -11.65
N GLU A 54 21.54 -19.02 -10.37
CA GLU A 54 20.38 -18.80 -9.49
C GLU A 54 19.75 -17.41 -9.68
N HIS A 55 18.41 -17.37 -9.68
CA HIS A 55 17.65 -16.14 -9.80
C HIS A 55 17.64 -15.35 -8.46
N ARG A 56 18.02 -14.07 -8.54
CA ARG A 56 18.01 -13.13 -7.41
C ARG A 56 16.77 -12.26 -7.46
N HIS A 57 16.01 -12.22 -6.37
CA HIS A 57 14.89 -11.30 -6.19
C HIS A 57 15.33 -10.11 -5.32
N TYR A 58 15.29 -8.90 -5.87
CA TYR A 58 15.76 -7.69 -5.20
C TYR A 58 14.63 -6.97 -4.44
N HIS A 59 14.90 -6.56 -3.21
CA HIS A 59 13.94 -5.93 -2.29
C HIS A 59 14.20 -4.44 -2.14
N LYS A 60 14.07 -3.68 -3.24
CA LYS A 60 14.32 -2.22 -3.25
C LYS A 60 13.08 -1.39 -2.90
N TYR A 61 11.92 -2.01 -2.77
CA TYR A 61 10.66 -1.31 -2.57
C TYR A 61 10.59 -0.58 -1.22
N TYR A 62 11.31 -1.02 -0.18
CA TYR A 62 11.32 -0.39 1.16
C TYR A 62 11.67 1.10 1.14
N GLN A 63 12.52 1.54 0.19
CA GLN A 63 12.85 2.96 0.01
C GLN A 63 11.67 3.77 -0.53
N TRP A 64 10.82 3.15 -1.35
CA TRP A 64 9.77 3.80 -2.13
C TRP A 64 8.37 3.65 -1.54
N VAL A 65 8.17 2.69 -0.62
CA VAL A 65 6.87 2.41 0.03
C VAL A 65 6.21 3.69 0.53
N CYS A 66 6.95 4.54 1.25
CA CYS A 66 6.39 5.77 1.81
C CYS A 66 5.88 6.74 0.74
N PHE A 67 6.61 6.90 -0.37
CA PHE A 67 6.21 7.78 -1.46
C PHE A 67 5.01 7.24 -2.23
N VAL A 68 4.99 5.93 -2.48
CA VAL A 68 3.86 5.25 -3.11
C VAL A 68 2.62 5.43 -2.24
N LEU A 69 2.67 5.04 -0.96
CA LEU A 69 1.53 5.16 -0.05
C LEU A 69 1.00 6.59 0.07
N PHE A 70 1.90 7.59 0.08
CA PHE A 70 1.50 8.99 0.06
C PHE A 70 0.73 9.34 -1.21
N PHE A 71 1.25 8.97 -2.38
CA PHE A 71 0.56 9.18 -3.66
C PHE A 71 -0.80 8.47 -3.70
N GLN A 72 -0.88 7.24 -3.21
CA GLN A 72 -2.13 6.49 -3.13
C GLN A 72 -3.16 7.17 -2.23
N ALA A 73 -2.74 7.69 -1.07
CA ALA A 73 -3.62 8.44 -0.18
C ALA A 73 -4.20 9.69 -0.88
N VAL A 74 -3.38 10.40 -1.65
CA VAL A 74 -3.83 11.55 -2.47
C VAL A 74 -4.83 11.11 -3.54
N CYS A 75 -4.56 10.02 -4.26
CA CYS A 75 -5.49 9.47 -5.26
C CYS A 75 -6.83 9.04 -4.65
N PHE A 76 -6.84 8.44 -3.45
CA PHE A 76 -8.08 8.11 -2.75
C PHE A 76 -8.86 9.35 -2.30
N TYR A 77 -8.18 10.46 -2.02
CA TYR A 77 -8.83 11.72 -1.69
C TYR A 77 -9.43 12.43 -2.91
N ALA A 78 -8.85 12.22 -4.10
CA ALA A 78 -9.22 12.96 -5.31
C ALA A 78 -10.71 12.83 -5.71
N PRO A 79 -11.35 11.65 -5.76
CA PRO A 79 -12.77 11.53 -6.11
C PRO A 79 -13.68 12.34 -5.19
N ARG A 80 -13.40 12.32 -3.88
CA ARG A 80 -14.13 13.11 -2.88
C ARG A 80 -13.94 14.61 -3.08
N TYR A 81 -12.71 15.03 -3.38
CA TYR A 81 -12.40 16.43 -3.62
C TYR A 81 -13.10 16.95 -4.88
N ILE A 82 -13.06 16.19 -5.98
CA ILE A 82 -13.76 16.47 -7.23
C ILE A 82 -15.26 16.60 -6.97
N TRP A 83 -15.87 15.63 -6.27
CA TRP A 83 -17.29 15.70 -5.93
C TRP A 83 -17.66 16.96 -5.15
N LYS A 84 -16.87 17.34 -4.14
CA LYS A 84 -17.12 18.55 -3.35
C LYS A 84 -17.06 19.84 -4.16
N ILE A 85 -16.20 19.90 -5.19
CA ILE A 85 -16.14 21.05 -6.11
C ILE A 85 -17.41 21.09 -6.97
N PHE A 86 -17.80 19.96 -7.56
CA PHE A 86 -18.99 19.86 -8.41
C PHE A 86 -20.31 20.07 -7.66
N GLU A 87 -20.42 19.58 -6.42
CA GLU A 87 -21.63 19.70 -5.60
C GLU A 87 -21.92 21.15 -5.17
N GLY A 88 -20.90 22.00 -5.06
CA GLY A 88 -21.08 23.42 -4.75
C GLY A 88 -21.76 23.71 -3.40
N ARG A 89 -21.67 22.78 -2.43
CA ARG A 89 -22.30 22.85 -1.09
C ARG A 89 -23.84 22.86 -1.09
N ARG A 90 -24.49 22.49 -2.19
CA ARG A 90 -25.96 22.51 -2.30
C ARG A 90 -26.65 21.65 -1.23
N LEU A 91 -26.14 20.44 -1.00
CA LEU A 91 -26.67 19.54 0.03
C LEU A 91 -26.51 20.13 1.44
N ARG A 92 -25.35 20.74 1.72
CA ARG A 92 -25.10 21.42 3.00
C ARG A 92 -26.08 22.57 3.23
N THR A 93 -26.42 23.34 2.20
CA THR A 93 -27.41 24.43 2.29
C THR A 93 -28.82 23.90 2.58
N ILE A 94 -29.19 22.76 1.98
CA ILE A 94 -30.47 22.09 2.23
C ILE A 94 -30.55 21.54 3.66
N MET A 95 -29.45 20.95 4.16
CA MET A 95 -29.40 20.43 5.53
C MET A 95 -29.30 21.53 6.60
N LEU A 96 -28.71 22.69 6.27
CA LEU A 96 -28.46 23.75 7.24
C LEU A 96 -29.77 24.25 7.87
N GLY A 97 -29.96 24.00 9.16
CA GLY A 97 -31.14 24.43 9.90
C GLY A 97 -32.30 23.42 9.93
N LEU A 98 -32.14 22.22 9.37
CA LEU A 98 -32.98 21.05 9.72
C LEU A 98 -32.47 20.35 10.99
N ASP A 99 -31.19 20.51 11.33
CA ASP A 99 -30.54 19.85 12.47
C ASP A 99 -30.99 20.37 13.85
N CYS A 100 -31.77 21.45 13.90
CA CYS A 100 -32.28 22.06 15.13
C CYS A 100 -33.82 22.05 15.16
N PRO A 101 -34.47 20.98 15.65
CA PRO A 101 -35.93 20.86 15.68
C PRO A 101 -36.62 21.83 16.66
N ILE A 102 -35.85 22.54 17.50
CA ILE A 102 -36.35 23.38 18.61
C ILE A 102 -36.69 24.81 18.16
N LEU A 103 -36.35 25.21 16.91
CA LEU A 103 -36.68 26.55 16.43
C LEU A 103 -38.17 26.68 16.06
N ILE A 104 -38.83 27.74 16.56
CA ILE A 104 -40.23 28.15 16.25
C ILE A 104 -40.50 28.25 14.73
N ASP A 105 -39.44 28.40 13.95
CA ASP A 105 -39.45 28.62 12.50
C ASP A 105 -39.26 27.31 11.68
N ALA A 106 -39.17 26.16 12.35
CA ALA A 106 -38.95 24.85 11.73
C ALA A 106 -40.11 24.43 10.80
N HIS A 107 -41.36 24.74 11.17
CA HIS A 107 -42.53 24.46 10.34
C HIS A 107 -42.51 25.23 9.00
N LYS A 108 -42.18 26.53 9.03
CA LYS A 108 -42.04 27.35 7.81
C LYS A 108 -40.93 26.85 6.89
N ARG A 109 -39.78 26.46 7.45
CA ARG A 109 -38.66 25.91 6.66
C ARG A 109 -39.00 24.57 6.02
N ARG A 110 -39.73 23.70 6.73
CA ARG A 110 -40.22 22.44 6.17
C ARG A 110 -41.12 22.68 4.96
N GLU A 111 -42.03 23.66 5.01
CA GLU A 111 -42.86 24.02 3.86
C GLU A 111 -42.05 24.56 2.68
N VAL A 112 -41.05 25.41 2.94
CA VAL A 112 -40.13 25.90 1.90
C VAL A 112 -39.37 24.76 1.25
N LEU A 113 -38.93 23.76 2.03
CA LEU A 113 -38.24 22.58 1.51
C LEU A 113 -39.16 21.69 0.66
N ILE A 114 -40.40 21.46 1.11
CA ILE A 114 -41.40 20.69 0.34
C ILE A 114 -41.71 21.42 -0.97
N LYS A 115 -41.93 22.74 -0.94
CA LYS A 115 -42.11 23.55 -2.16
C LYS A 115 -40.89 23.50 -3.08
N TYR A 116 -39.68 23.51 -2.52
CA TYR A 116 -38.45 23.36 -3.29
C TYR A 116 -38.40 22.01 -4.01
N PHE A 117 -38.63 20.89 -3.32
CA PHE A 117 -38.62 19.56 -3.95
C PHE A 117 -39.73 19.38 -4.97
N GLN A 118 -40.94 19.90 -4.70
CA GLN A 118 -42.05 19.85 -5.65
C GLN A 118 -41.76 20.65 -6.92
N ASN A 119 -41.16 21.84 -6.78
CA ASN A 119 -40.84 22.71 -7.93
C ASN A 119 -39.61 22.25 -8.73
N ASN A 120 -38.72 21.46 -8.13
CA ASN A 120 -37.49 20.97 -8.75
C ASN A 120 -37.53 19.46 -9.08
N LEU A 121 -38.71 18.84 -9.02
CA LEU A 121 -38.89 17.42 -9.29
C LEU A 121 -38.44 17.10 -10.74
N GLY A 122 -37.46 16.22 -10.89
CA GLY A 122 -36.90 15.86 -12.20
C GLY A 122 -35.81 16.81 -12.75
N GLY A 123 -35.56 17.96 -12.13
CA GLY A 123 -34.54 18.93 -12.56
C GLY A 123 -33.10 18.61 -12.13
N HIS A 124 -32.88 17.47 -11.45
CA HIS A 124 -31.57 17.09 -10.87
C HIS A 124 -30.87 15.94 -11.58
N GLN A 125 -31.27 15.61 -12.81
CA GLN A 125 -30.66 14.53 -13.58
C GLN A 125 -29.16 14.73 -13.81
N LEU A 126 -28.72 15.97 -14.10
CA LEU A 126 -27.28 16.27 -14.26
C LEU A 126 -26.51 16.13 -12.95
N TYR A 127 -27.09 16.55 -11.82
CA TYR A 127 -26.50 16.39 -10.49
C TYR A 127 -26.36 14.92 -10.12
N TYR A 128 -27.42 14.14 -10.33
CA TYR A 128 -27.41 12.70 -10.12
C TYR A 128 -26.41 11.98 -11.04
N GLY A 129 -26.35 12.35 -12.32
CA GLY A 129 -25.38 11.80 -13.27
C GLY A 129 -23.94 12.09 -12.84
N ALA A 130 -23.64 13.32 -12.44
CA ALA A 130 -22.31 13.69 -11.93
C ALA A 130 -21.94 12.91 -10.65
N TYR A 131 -22.91 12.67 -9.76
CA TYR A 131 -22.71 11.85 -8.56
C TYR A 131 -22.34 10.41 -8.92
N VAL A 132 -23.14 9.76 -9.78
CA VAL A 132 -22.90 8.38 -10.23
C VAL A 132 -21.54 8.25 -10.92
N ILE A 133 -21.15 9.23 -11.74
CA ILE A 133 -19.83 9.25 -12.38
C ILE A 133 -18.71 9.37 -11.33
N CYS A 134 -18.86 10.22 -10.31
CA CYS A 134 -17.86 10.34 -9.24
C CYS A 134 -17.73 9.04 -8.44
N GLU A 135 -18.83 8.37 -8.13
CA GLU A 135 -18.81 7.05 -7.47
C GLU A 135 -18.16 5.98 -8.36
N ALA A 136 -18.46 5.97 -9.66
CA ALA A 136 -17.82 5.07 -10.62
C ALA A 136 -16.30 5.32 -10.72
N LEU A 137 -15.87 6.59 -10.74
CA LEU A 137 -14.45 6.96 -10.70
C LEU A 137 -13.77 6.55 -9.39
N ALA A 138 -14.47 6.66 -8.25
CA ALA A 138 -13.96 6.20 -6.97
C ALA A 138 -13.76 4.68 -6.96
N PHE A 139 -14.74 3.93 -7.48
CA PHE A 139 -14.65 2.48 -7.63
C PHE A 139 -13.50 2.07 -8.57
N LEU A 140 -13.38 2.72 -9.72
CA LEU A 140 -12.27 2.49 -10.66
C LEU A 140 -10.92 2.81 -10.01
N ASN A 141 -10.83 3.88 -9.23
CA ASN A 141 -9.62 4.21 -8.48
C ASN A 141 -9.24 3.09 -7.52
N VAL A 142 -10.19 2.49 -6.78
CA VAL A 142 -9.90 1.33 -5.91
C VAL A 142 -9.29 0.17 -6.72
N ILE A 143 -9.85 -0.16 -7.88
CA ILE A 143 -9.32 -1.24 -8.74
C ILE A 143 -7.89 -0.93 -9.19
N ILE A 144 -7.64 0.29 -9.68
CA ILE A 144 -6.30 0.71 -10.12
C ILE A 144 -5.31 0.64 -8.97
N GLN A 145 -5.69 1.10 -7.77
CA GLN A 145 -4.82 1.07 -6.60
C GLN A 145 -4.48 -0.36 -6.16
N MET A 146 -5.41 -1.30 -6.31
CA MET A 146 -5.18 -2.71 -6.03
C MET A 146 -4.11 -3.31 -6.97
N TYR A 147 -4.20 -3.02 -8.28
CA TYR A 147 -3.18 -3.43 -9.24
C TYR A 147 -1.83 -2.73 -9.03
N LEU A 148 -1.84 -1.46 -8.62
CA LEU A 148 -0.61 -0.71 -8.33
C LEU A 148 0.15 -1.34 -7.17
N ILE A 149 -0.54 -1.68 -6.07
CA ILE A 149 0.09 -2.39 -4.94
C ILE A 149 0.60 -3.76 -5.38
N ASP A 150 -0.19 -4.50 -6.14
CA ASP A 150 0.20 -5.84 -6.58
C ASP A 150 1.47 -5.80 -7.45
N SER A 151 1.51 -4.92 -8.44
CA SER A 151 2.72 -4.71 -9.25
C SER A 151 3.90 -4.20 -8.43
N PHE A 152 3.66 -3.36 -7.42
CA PHE A 152 4.71 -2.80 -6.56
C PHE A 152 5.34 -3.86 -5.63
N LEU A 153 4.54 -4.81 -5.15
CA LEU A 153 4.97 -5.91 -4.28
C LEU A 153 5.42 -7.16 -5.06
N GLY A 154 5.52 -7.09 -6.38
CA GLY A 154 6.01 -8.20 -7.22
C GLY A 154 4.98 -9.28 -7.54
N GLY A 155 3.68 -8.95 -7.53
CA GLY A 155 2.59 -9.82 -8.00
C GLY A 155 2.03 -10.81 -6.98
N GLU A 156 2.47 -10.71 -5.71
CA GLU A 156 2.05 -11.63 -4.65
C GLU A 156 0.86 -11.09 -3.84
N PHE A 157 0.54 -9.78 -3.93
CA PHE A 157 -0.47 -9.13 -3.08
C PHE A 157 -1.90 -9.60 -3.35
N MET A 158 -2.29 -9.75 -4.62
CA MET A 158 -3.61 -10.25 -5.01
C MET A 158 -3.90 -11.64 -4.42
N THR A 159 -2.88 -12.49 -4.37
CA THR A 159 -2.98 -13.86 -3.84
C THR A 159 -2.77 -13.94 -2.33
N TYR A 160 -2.23 -12.87 -1.73
CA TYR A 160 -1.90 -12.83 -0.31
C TYR A 160 -3.14 -12.99 0.57
N GLY A 161 -4.22 -12.25 0.29
CA GLY A 161 -5.42 -12.24 1.14
C GLY A 161 -6.08 -13.62 1.27
N SER A 162 -6.22 -14.35 0.16
CA SER A 162 -6.81 -15.70 0.17
C SER A 162 -5.86 -16.74 0.79
N ARG A 163 -4.55 -16.61 0.56
CA ARG A 163 -3.54 -17.49 1.17
C ARG A 163 -3.51 -17.35 2.68
N VAL A 164 -3.54 -16.13 3.22
CA VAL A 164 -3.49 -15.88 4.67
C VAL A 164 -4.64 -16.57 5.41
N LEU A 165 -5.85 -16.59 4.83
CA LEU A 165 -6.99 -17.31 5.43
C LEU A 165 -6.74 -18.83 5.52
N ALA A 166 -6.05 -19.42 4.55
CA ALA A 166 -5.69 -20.84 4.58
C ALA A 166 -4.57 -21.16 5.59
N PHE A 167 -3.77 -20.16 6.00
CA PHE A 167 -2.64 -20.32 6.92
C PHE A 167 -2.95 -19.91 8.38
N THR A 168 -4.15 -19.44 8.67
CA THR A 168 -4.49 -18.93 10.02
C THR A 168 -4.49 -20.05 11.09
N ASP A 169 -4.67 -21.32 10.69
CA ASP A 169 -4.73 -22.48 11.60
C ASP A 169 -3.41 -23.27 11.73
N TRP A 170 -2.30 -22.81 11.14
CA TRP A 170 -1.03 -23.57 11.13
C TRP A 170 -0.10 -23.21 12.30
N ASP A 171 0.65 -24.20 12.78
CA ASP A 171 1.61 -24.08 13.89
C ASP A 171 2.76 -23.11 13.56
N ASP A 172 3.09 -22.20 14.48
CA ASP A 172 4.08 -21.13 14.30
C ASP A 172 5.49 -21.63 13.94
N SER A 173 5.80 -22.89 14.26
CA SER A 173 7.11 -23.51 14.07
C SER A 173 7.43 -23.94 12.63
N VAL A 174 6.43 -24.01 11.72
CA VAL A 174 6.59 -24.49 10.33
C VAL A 174 6.26 -23.40 9.30
N ARG A 175 6.34 -22.12 9.69
CA ARG A 175 5.90 -20.98 8.86
C ARG A 175 6.79 -20.71 7.64
N TYR A 176 6.48 -21.36 6.52
CA TYR A 176 6.69 -20.78 5.18
C TYR A 176 5.57 -19.78 4.90
N ASP A 177 5.53 -18.67 5.66
CA ASP A 177 4.52 -17.65 5.44
C ASP A 177 4.73 -17.03 4.06
N PRO A 178 3.68 -16.87 3.23
CA PRO A 178 3.76 -16.05 2.02
C PRO A 178 4.23 -14.62 2.35
N MET A 179 4.04 -14.17 3.59
CA MET A 179 4.57 -12.92 4.12
C MET A 179 6.09 -12.85 4.12
N ILE A 180 6.82 -13.93 4.43
CA ILE A 180 8.29 -13.92 4.47
C ILE A 180 8.87 -13.84 3.04
N ARG A 181 8.16 -14.39 2.05
CA ARG A 181 8.55 -14.30 0.63
C ARG A 181 8.42 -12.87 0.09
N VAL A 182 7.34 -12.18 0.46
CA VAL A 182 7.09 -10.79 0.04
C VAL A 182 7.88 -9.80 0.87
N PHE A 183 7.95 -10.02 2.19
CA PHE A 183 8.59 -9.16 3.19
C PHE A 183 9.62 -9.97 4.01
N PRO A 184 10.79 -10.26 3.44
CA PRO A 184 11.81 -11.03 4.13
C PRO A 184 12.36 -10.27 5.32
N ARG A 185 12.47 -10.94 6.47
CA ARG A 185 13.10 -10.39 7.67
C ARG A 185 14.63 -10.44 7.60
N LEU A 186 15.17 -11.30 6.75
CA LEU A 186 16.60 -11.50 6.50
C LEU A 186 16.83 -11.52 5.00
N ALA A 187 17.81 -10.75 4.53
CA ALA A 187 18.16 -10.67 3.12
C ALA A 187 19.68 -10.55 2.95
N LYS A 188 20.15 -10.81 1.72
CA LYS A 188 21.57 -10.73 1.37
C LYS A 188 21.90 -9.40 0.73
N CYS A 189 23.12 -8.92 0.95
CA CYS A 189 23.70 -7.77 0.28
C CYS A 189 25.08 -8.18 -0.27
N THR A 190 25.47 -7.66 -1.43
CA THR A 190 26.82 -7.85 -1.97
C THR A 190 27.56 -6.53 -1.84
N PHE A 191 28.54 -6.49 -0.93
CA PHE A 191 29.42 -5.35 -0.77
C PHE A 191 30.69 -5.57 -1.59
N HIS A 192 31.01 -4.61 -2.47
CA HIS A 192 32.23 -4.65 -3.27
C HIS A 192 33.26 -3.70 -2.66
N ARG A 193 34.43 -4.23 -2.31
CA ARG A 193 35.58 -3.47 -1.82
C ARG A 193 36.68 -3.51 -2.87
N TYR A 194 37.20 -2.35 -3.22
CA TYR A 194 38.30 -2.19 -4.16
C TYR A 194 39.54 -1.70 -3.41
N GLY A 195 40.72 -2.25 -3.75
CA GLY A 195 42.01 -1.83 -3.21
C GLY A 195 42.54 -0.55 -3.87
N SER A 196 43.71 -0.08 -3.42
CA SER A 196 44.37 1.12 -3.98
C SER A 196 44.68 1.02 -5.47
N SER A 197 44.75 -0.21 -6.00
CA SER A 197 45.04 -0.49 -7.41
C SER A 197 43.79 -0.55 -8.29
N GLY A 198 42.58 -0.40 -7.73
CA GLY A 198 41.32 -0.42 -8.48
C GLY A 198 40.70 -1.81 -8.68
N ASP A 199 41.32 -2.86 -8.16
CA ASP A 199 40.78 -4.23 -8.07
C ASP A 199 40.45 -4.60 -6.62
#